data_AF-A0A3S8UKU8-F1
#
_entry.id   AF-A0A3S8UKU8-F1
#
_cell.length_a   1.000
_cell.length_b   1.000
_cell.length_c   1.000
_cell.angle_alpha   90.00
_cell.angle_beta   90.00
_cell.angle_gamma   90.00
#
_symmetry.space_group_name_H-M   'P 1'
#
loop_
_entity.id
_entity.type
_entity.pdbx_description
1 polymer ?
#
loop_
_entity_poly.entity_id
_entity_poly.type
_entity_poly.pdbx_seq_one_letter_code
_entity_poly.pdbx_strand_id
1 'polypeptide(L)'
;MIDELDLKELTSAMLVGVTVGVGSQVLIFGNGVTVLMQCPFRCNKGGEQWGHGEEPATGALVFDFLNHKIERACFEVEGELALDFGEVGSLVIVPDSNGLESYVLTTRFGITPVSVI
;
A
#
# COMPACT_ATOMS: atom_id res chain seq x y z
N MET A 1 -3.25 -14.96 -4.39
CA MET A 1 -1.94 -14.45 -4.84
C MET A 1 -2.26 -13.26 -5.72
N ILE A 2 -1.65 -12.10 -5.46
CA ILE A 2 -1.87 -10.90 -6.29
C ILE A 2 -1.35 -11.21 -7.69
N ASP A 3 -2.18 -10.95 -8.70
CA ASP A 3 -1.80 -11.18 -10.10
C ASP A 3 -1.60 -9.87 -10.88
N GLU A 4 -1.24 -9.99 -12.16
CA GLU A 4 -1.05 -8.81 -13.02
C GLU A 4 -2.33 -7.98 -13.24
N LEU A 5 -3.51 -8.60 -13.18
CA LEU A 5 -4.78 -7.89 -13.37
C LEU A 5 -5.07 -7.01 -12.16
N ASP A 6 -4.79 -7.51 -10.96
CA ASP A 6 -4.86 -6.72 -9.72
C ASP A 6 -3.90 -5.52 -9.77
N LEU A 7 -2.65 -5.73 -10.17
CA LEU A 7 -1.65 -4.66 -10.30
C LEU A 7 -2.04 -3.63 -11.38
N LYS A 8 -2.67 -4.07 -12.46
CA LYS A 8 -3.19 -3.17 -13.51
C LYS A 8 -4.34 -2.30 -13.02
N GLU A 9 -5.14 -2.75 -12.04
CA GLU A 9 -6.14 -1.89 -11.40
C GLU A 9 -5.53 -0.84 -10.49
N LEU A 10 -4.42 -1.15 -9.81
CA LEU A 10 -3.68 -0.14 -9.07
C LEU A 10 -3.01 0.88 -9.99
N THR A 11 -2.50 0.43 -11.14
CA THR A 11 -1.87 1.32 -12.13
C THR A 11 -2.88 2.35 -12.65
N SER A 12 -2.48 3.63 -12.67
CA SER A 12 -3.32 4.80 -12.97
C SER A 12 -4.44 5.10 -11.96
N ALA A 13 -4.57 4.32 -10.89
CA ALA A 13 -5.50 4.63 -9.81
C ALA A 13 -4.98 5.81 -9.00
N MET A 14 -5.89 6.72 -8.64
CA MET A 14 -5.58 7.85 -7.78
C MET A 14 -5.83 7.47 -6.33
N LEU A 15 -4.88 7.73 -5.42
CA LEU A 15 -5.12 7.61 -3.99
C LEU A 15 -6.02 8.78 -3.56
N VAL A 16 -7.27 8.51 -3.25
CA VAL A 16 -8.27 9.56 -2.92
C VAL A 16 -8.57 9.68 -1.44
N GLY A 17 -8.15 8.69 -0.65
CA GLY A 17 -8.37 8.71 0.80
C GLY A 17 -7.43 7.76 1.54
N VAL A 18 -7.21 8.09 2.81
CA VAL A 18 -6.51 7.24 3.77
C VAL A 18 -7.32 7.24 5.06
N THR A 19 -7.68 6.05 5.55
CA THR A 19 -8.24 5.88 6.90
C THR A 19 -7.10 5.50 7.83
N VAL A 20 -6.90 6.26 8.90
CA VAL A 20 -5.91 5.95 9.94
C VAL A 20 -6.66 5.50 11.19
N GLY A 21 -6.54 4.22 11.52
CA GLY A 21 -7.15 3.61 12.70
C GLY A 21 -6.10 3.05 13.65
N VAL A 22 -6.56 2.64 14.83
CA VAL A 22 -5.75 1.80 15.72
C VAL A 22 -5.72 0.39 15.15
N GLY A 23 -4.53 -0.13 14.86
CA GLY A 23 -4.34 -1.50 14.34
C GLY A 23 -4.46 -1.66 12.82
N SER A 24 -4.77 -0.61 12.05
CA SER A 24 -4.63 -0.64 10.59
C SER A 24 -4.72 0.76 9.96
N GLN A 25 -4.13 0.87 8.77
CA GLN A 25 -4.32 1.98 7.85
C GLN A 25 -4.94 1.45 6.55
N VAL A 26 -5.88 2.19 5.96
CA VAL A 26 -6.54 1.76 4.72
C VAL A 26 -6.33 2.82 3.63
N LEU A 27 -5.69 2.43 2.54
CA LEU A 27 -5.58 3.21 1.31
C LEU A 27 -6.85 3.04 0.48
N ILE A 28 -7.42 4.14 0.00
CA ILE A 28 -8.66 4.15 -0.78
C ILE A 28 -8.36 4.79 -2.13
N PHE A 29 -8.55 4.02 -3.20
CA PHE A 29 -8.30 4.48 -4.57
C PHE A 29 -9.61 4.85 -5.29
N GLY A 30 -9.54 5.83 -6.19
CA GLY A 30 -10.70 6.40 -6.87
C GLY A 30 -11.47 5.43 -7.78
N ASN A 31 -10.88 4.28 -8.10
CA ASN A 31 -11.51 3.21 -8.87
C ASN A 31 -12.12 2.11 -7.99
N GLY A 32 -12.13 2.28 -6.66
CA GLY A 32 -12.71 1.33 -5.70
C GLY A 32 -11.73 0.30 -5.16
N VAL A 33 -10.49 0.26 -5.64
CA VAL A 33 -9.44 -0.57 -5.04
C VAL A 33 -9.15 -0.06 -3.62
N THR A 34 -8.90 -0.98 -2.69
CA THR A 34 -8.44 -0.64 -1.35
C THR A 34 -7.27 -1.51 -0.93
N VAL A 35 -6.39 -0.94 -0.08
CA VAL A 35 -5.31 -1.67 0.55
C VAL A 35 -5.37 -1.45 2.04
N LEU A 36 -5.68 -2.50 2.80
CA LEU A 36 -5.64 -2.49 4.25
C LEU A 36 -4.24 -2.94 4.69
N MET A 37 -3.55 -2.13 5.47
CA MET A 37 -2.16 -2.32 5.90
C MET A 37 -2.10 -2.57 7.41
N GLN A 38 -1.51 -3.69 7.82
CA GLN A 38 -1.24 -4.08 9.20
C GLN A 38 0.21 -4.53 9.35
N CYS A 39 1.10 -3.91 8.58
CA CYS A 39 2.51 -4.22 8.52
C CYS A 39 3.34 -2.94 8.32
N PRO A 40 4.67 -3.04 8.38
CA PRO A 40 5.57 -1.97 8.00
C PRO A 40 5.32 -1.46 6.59
N PHE A 41 5.60 -0.19 6.40
CA PHE A 41 5.69 0.42 5.09
C PHE A 41 6.84 1.43 5.08
N ARG A 42 7.36 1.69 3.89
CA ARG A 42 8.38 2.71 3.66
C ARG A 42 7.94 3.65 2.56
N CYS A 43 8.14 4.93 2.79
CA CYS A 43 7.93 5.99 1.82
C CYS A 43 9.29 6.51 1.37
N ASN A 44 9.45 6.79 0.08
CA ASN A 44 10.63 7.49 -0.43
C ASN A 44 10.20 8.80 -1.08
N LYS A 45 10.37 9.91 -0.35
CA LYS A 45 10.08 11.27 -0.83
C LYS A 45 11.16 12.23 -0.32
N GLY A 46 12.24 12.35 -1.09
CA GLY A 46 13.42 13.13 -0.67
C GLY A 46 14.24 12.46 0.45
N GLY A 47 13.99 11.17 0.70
CA GLY A 47 14.58 10.37 1.76
C GLY A 47 13.67 9.19 2.11
N GLU A 48 14.25 8.10 2.61
CA GLU A 48 13.49 6.95 3.08
C GLU A 48 12.93 7.23 4.49
N GLN A 49 11.64 6.99 4.66
CA GLN A 49 10.93 7.10 5.94
C GLN A 49 10.13 5.84 6.18
N TRP A 50 10.21 5.31 7.39
CA TRP A 50 9.51 4.09 7.79
C TRP A 50 8.30 4.42 8.65
N GLY A 51 7.24 3.64 8.45
CA GLY A 51 6.04 3.65 9.27
C GLY A 51 5.47 2.25 9.45
N HIS A 52 4.38 2.17 10.20
CA HIS A 52 3.69 0.91 10.43
C HIS A 52 2.18 1.10 10.36
N GLY A 53 1.50 0.23 9.62
CA GLY A 53 0.05 0.27 9.43
C GLY A 53 -0.76 0.23 10.72
N GLU A 54 -0.21 -0.31 11.81
CA GLU A 54 -0.88 -0.38 13.11
C GLU A 54 -0.62 0.83 14.01
N GLU A 55 0.35 1.68 13.64
CA GLU A 55 0.77 2.85 14.41
C GLU A 55 0.22 4.16 13.81
N PRO A 56 -0.82 4.76 14.41
CA PRO A 56 -1.46 5.96 13.87
C PRO A 56 -0.51 7.14 13.69
N ALA A 57 0.52 7.25 14.52
CA ALA A 57 1.49 8.34 14.48
C ALA A 57 2.26 8.39 13.14
N THR A 58 2.44 7.24 12.49
CA THR A 58 3.17 7.14 11.21
C THR A 58 2.25 7.27 9.99
N GLY A 59 0.93 7.23 10.17
CA GLY A 59 -0.03 7.28 9.04
C GLY A 59 0.00 8.59 8.27
N ALA A 60 0.47 9.68 8.88
CA ALA A 60 0.65 10.95 8.20
C ALA A 60 1.68 10.88 7.04
N LEU A 61 2.61 9.92 7.07
CA LEU A 61 3.60 9.69 6.00
C LEU A 61 2.94 9.33 4.66
N VAL A 62 1.71 8.81 4.70
CA VAL A 62 0.96 8.40 3.50
C VAL A 62 0.20 9.58 2.87
N PHE A 63 -0.07 10.64 3.65
CA PHE A 63 -0.90 11.75 3.20
C PHE A 63 -0.28 12.52 2.03
N ASP A 64 1.05 12.48 1.93
CA ASP A 64 1.82 13.07 0.86
C ASP A 64 1.53 12.48 -0.53
N PHE A 65 0.93 11.29 -0.59
CA PHE A 65 0.53 10.61 -1.83
C PHE A 65 -0.94 10.85 -2.18
N LEU A 66 -1.72 11.54 -1.34
CA LEU A 66 -3.13 11.84 -1.62
C LEU A 66 -3.27 12.69 -2.89
N ASN A 67 -4.29 12.37 -3.68
CA ASN A 67 -4.61 12.99 -4.98
C ASN A 67 -3.56 12.76 -6.08
N HIS A 68 -2.59 11.86 -5.85
CA HIS A 68 -1.64 11.45 -6.87
C HIS A 68 -2.03 10.09 -7.45
N LYS A 69 -1.69 9.90 -8.73
CA LYS A 69 -1.90 8.64 -9.44
C LYS A 69 -0.70 7.74 -9.26
N ILE A 70 -0.96 6.44 -9.16
CA ILE A 70 0.07 5.44 -9.29
C ILE A 70 0.47 5.38 -10.77
N GLU A 71 1.74 5.66 -11.06
CA GLU A 71 2.31 5.49 -12.40
C GLU A 71 2.69 4.02 -12.65
N ARG A 72 3.11 3.32 -11.59
CA ARG A 72 3.46 1.90 -11.66
C ARG A 72 3.17 1.21 -10.33
N ALA A 73 2.55 0.03 -10.40
CA ALA A 73 2.44 -0.89 -9.28
C ALA A 73 3.22 -2.17 -9.60
N CYS A 74 4.00 -2.67 -8.65
CA CYS A 74 4.65 -3.96 -8.77
C CYS A 74 4.61 -4.74 -7.45
N PHE A 75 4.50 -6.05 -7.60
CA PHE A 75 4.66 -7.00 -6.51
C PHE A 75 6.09 -7.52 -6.57
N GLU A 76 6.88 -7.21 -5.55
CA GLU A 76 8.30 -7.58 -5.50
C GLU A 76 8.52 -8.92 -4.77
N VAL A 77 9.79 -9.30 -4.62
CA VAL A 77 10.20 -10.52 -3.92
C VAL A 77 9.71 -10.44 -2.47
N GLU A 78 9.33 -11.58 -1.88
CA GLU A 78 8.81 -11.64 -0.50
C GLU A 78 7.49 -10.90 -0.27
N GLY A 79 6.70 -10.64 -1.33
CA GLY A 79 5.33 -10.18 -1.17
C GLY A 79 5.18 -8.68 -0.87
N GLU A 80 6.25 -7.91 -1.05
CA GLU A 80 6.17 -6.45 -0.98
C GLU A 80 5.30 -5.89 -2.12
N LEU A 81 4.44 -4.91 -1.79
CA LEU A 81 3.68 -4.16 -2.78
C LEU A 81 4.29 -2.76 -2.90
N ALA A 82 4.92 -2.50 -4.05
CA ALA A 82 5.49 -1.19 -4.38
C ALA A 82 4.52 -0.39 -5.27
N LEU A 83 4.23 0.83 -4.82
CA LEU A 83 3.37 1.81 -5.48
C LEU A 83 4.21 3.05 -5.80
N ASP A 84 4.45 3.29 -7.09
CA ASP A 84 5.22 4.44 -7.59
C ASP A 84 4.25 5.55 -8.03
N PHE A 85 4.44 6.75 -7.49
CA PHE A 85 3.66 7.95 -7.78
C PHE A 85 4.46 8.97 -8.61
N GLY A 86 5.51 8.51 -9.31
CA GLY A 86 6.35 9.34 -10.18
C GLY A 86 7.18 10.33 -9.37
N GLU A 87 7.14 11.60 -9.76
CA GLU A 87 7.88 12.69 -9.10
C GLU A 87 7.53 12.90 -7.61
N VAL A 88 6.39 12.35 -7.15
CA VAL A 88 5.97 12.41 -5.75
C VAL A 88 6.82 11.49 -4.87
N GLY A 89 7.29 10.38 -5.43
CA GLY A 89 7.99 9.33 -4.72
C GLY A 89 7.26 7.98 -4.76
N SER A 90 7.67 7.07 -3.89
CA SER A 90 7.10 5.72 -3.80
C SER A 90 6.65 5.36 -2.39
N LEU A 91 5.66 4.48 -2.31
CA LEU A 91 5.19 3.81 -1.11
C LEU A 91 5.36 2.30 -1.29
N VAL A 92 6.09 1.65 -0.39
CA VAL A 92 6.29 0.20 -0.42
C VAL A 92 5.74 -0.40 0.86
N ILE A 93 4.85 -1.37 0.73
CA ILE A 93 4.24 -2.10 1.84
C ILE A 93 5.02 -3.39 2.03
N VAL A 94 5.54 -3.59 3.23
CA VAL A 94 6.53 -4.62 3.55
C VAL A 94 5.94 -5.55 4.62
N PRO A 95 5.27 -6.65 4.24
CA PRO A 95 4.83 -7.65 5.20
C PRO A 95 6.05 -8.33 5.86
N ASP A 96 6.00 -8.58 7.17
CA ASP A 96 7.07 -9.32 7.85
C ASP A 96 6.91 -10.83 7.63
N SER A 97 8.04 -11.54 7.63
CA SER A 97 8.18 -12.99 7.49
C SER A 97 7.61 -13.80 8.66
N ASN A 98 7.06 -13.14 9.67
CA ASN A 98 6.52 -13.77 10.87
C ASN A 98 5.07 -14.30 10.71
N GLY A 99 4.44 -14.03 9.56
CA GLY A 99 3.06 -14.44 9.25
C GLY A 99 1.96 -13.68 10.02
N LEU A 100 2.33 -12.75 10.90
CA LEU A 100 1.42 -11.93 11.71
C LEU A 100 1.20 -10.55 11.08
N GLU A 101 2.22 -10.00 10.42
CA GLU A 101 2.15 -8.69 9.78
C GLU A 101 1.81 -8.84 8.29
N SER A 102 0.67 -8.27 7.89
CA SER A 102 0.09 -8.51 6.59
C SER A 102 -0.60 -7.28 6.01
N TYR A 103 -0.94 -7.36 4.73
CA TYR A 103 -1.87 -6.44 4.11
C TYR A 103 -2.90 -7.19 3.27
N VAL A 104 -4.01 -6.52 2.97
CA VAL A 104 -5.10 -7.07 2.17
C VAL A 104 -5.36 -6.13 1.00
N LEU A 105 -5.20 -6.65 -0.21
CA LEU A 105 -5.60 -5.97 -1.44
C LEU A 105 -7.04 -6.36 -1.80
N THR A 106 -7.91 -5.37 -1.98
CA THR A 106 -9.27 -5.58 -2.49
C THR A 106 -9.40 -4.92 -3.86
N THR A 107 -9.68 -5.72 -4.88
CA THR A 107 -9.94 -5.29 -6.26
C THR A 107 -11.33 -5.73 -6.69
N ARG A 108 -11.74 -5.43 -7.93
CA ARG A 108 -13.00 -6.02 -8.46
C ARG A 108 -12.91 -7.54 -8.65
N PHE A 109 -11.69 -8.11 -8.68
CA PHE A 109 -11.45 -9.54 -8.88
C PHE A 109 -11.53 -10.34 -7.57
N GLY A 110 -11.45 -9.67 -6.42
CA GLY A 110 -11.65 -10.29 -5.13
C GLY A 110 -10.85 -9.64 -4.00
N ILE A 111 -10.74 -10.38 -2.90
CA ILE A 111 -9.99 -10.01 -1.71
C ILE A 111 -8.77 -10.92 -1.61
N THR A 112 -7.59 -10.33 -1.61
CA THR A 112 -6.31 -11.04 -1.60
C THR A 112 -5.50 -10.64 -0.36
N PRO A 113 -5.52 -11.45 0.71
CA PRO A 113 -4.60 -11.27 1.82
C PRO A 113 -3.18 -11.67 1.40
N VAL A 114 -2.19 -10.90 1.87
CA VAL A 114 -0.78 -11.15 1.65
C VAL A 114 -0.08 -11.18 3.00
N SER A 115 0.45 -12.36 3.33
CA SER A 115 1.26 -12.64 4.51
C SER A 115 2.46 -13.50 4.07
N VAL A 116 3.63 -13.22 4.63
CA VAL A 116 4.86 -13.97 4.33
C VAL A 116 5.15 -14.91 5.50
N ILE A 117 5.54 -16.15 5.20
CA ILE A 117 5.87 -17.22 6.16
C ILE A 117 7.16 -17.89 5.71
#